data_AF-A0A3N5SP11-F1
#
_entry.id   AF-A0A3N5SP11-F1
#
_cell.length_a   1.000
_cell.length_b   1.000
_cell.length_c   1.000
_cell.angle_alpha   90.00
_cell.angle_beta   90.00
_cell.angle_gamma   90.00
#
_symmetry.space_group_name_H-M   'P 1'
#
loop_
_entity.id
_entity.type
_entity.pdbx_description
1 polymer ?
#
loop_
_entity_poly.entity_id
_entity_poly.type
_entity_poly.pdbx_seq_one_letter_code
_entity_poly.pdbx_strand_id
1 'polypeptide(L)'
;MNTDFQNIDRILVRAVNWVGDTILTYPAVQRLRARFPRSHLGILAQDHLAPLWRTCPYVDEVIPFEQKRGWSGLSEDLRLEFL
;
A
#
# COMPACT_ATOMS: atom_id res chain seq x y z
N MET A 1 10.89 -22.79 8.34
CA MET A 1 11.42 -21.48 7.92
C MET A 1 11.18 -20.52 9.07
N ASN A 2 12.23 -20.15 9.81
CA ASN A 2 12.15 -19.15 10.87
C ASN A 2 12.26 -17.78 10.19
N THR A 3 11.14 -17.09 10.01
CA THR A 3 11.14 -15.75 9.43
C THR A 3 11.12 -14.74 10.56
N ASP A 4 12.31 -14.37 11.04
CA ASP A 4 12.50 -13.40 12.11
C ASP A 4 12.22 -11.97 11.60
N PHE A 5 10.95 -11.60 11.56
CA PHE A 5 10.50 -10.24 11.21
C PHE A 5 10.63 -9.25 12.37
N GLN A 6 11.68 -9.37 13.20
CA GLN A 6 11.80 -8.60 14.43
C GLN A 6 12.11 -7.11 14.21
N ASN A 7 12.60 -6.74 13.02
CA ASN A 7 13.01 -5.37 12.71
C ASN A 7 12.62 -4.97 11.29
N ILE A 8 11.30 -4.91 11.02
CA ILE A 8 10.78 -4.28 9.81
C ILE A 8 10.54 -2.81 10.12
N ASP A 9 11.21 -1.90 9.41
CA ASP A 9 11.04 -0.46 9.60
C ASP A 9 10.04 0.15 8.62
N ARG A 10 9.85 -0.46 7.44
CA ARG A 10 8.96 0.04 6.38
C ARG A 10 8.20 -1.10 5.74
N ILE A 11 6.91 -0.88 5.49
CA ILE A 11 6.04 -1.80 4.78
C ILE A 11 5.27 -1.00 3.74
N LEU A 12 5.33 -1.45 2.50
CA LEU A 12 4.51 -0.93 1.42
C LEU A 12 3.45 -1.98 1.05
N VAL A 13 2.18 -1.59 1.05
CA VAL A 13 1.09 -2.41 0.54
C VAL A 13 0.64 -1.84 -0.79
N ARG A 14 0.78 -2.62 -1.85
CA ARG A 14 0.19 -2.30 -3.15
C ARG A 14 -1.29 -2.61 -3.12
N ALA A 15 -2.12 -1.57 -3.14
CA ALA A 15 -3.56 -1.72 -3.14
C ALA A 15 -4.07 -2.29 -4.47
N VAL A 16 -5.16 -3.04 -4.35
CA VAL A 16 -5.99 -3.47 -5.47
C VAL A 16 -6.68 -2.27 -6.14
N ASN A 17 -7.13 -2.45 -7.38
CA ASN A 17 -7.70 -1.38 -8.20
C ASN A 17 -9.23 -1.27 -8.15
N TRP A 18 -9.91 -2.15 -7.41
CA TRP A 18 -11.37 -2.13 -7.22
C TRP A 18 -11.75 -1.62 -5.82
N VAL A 19 -12.82 -0.85 -5.74
CA VAL A 19 -13.33 -0.28 -4.47
C VAL A 19 -13.72 -1.36 -3.47
N GLY A 20 -14.47 -2.38 -3.91
CA GLY A 20 -14.92 -3.46 -3.03
C GLY A 20 -13.75 -4.19 -2.38
N ASP A 21 -12.79 -4.62 -3.18
CA ASP A 21 -11.60 -5.32 -2.70
C ASP A 21 -10.74 -4.42 -1.79
N THR A 22 -10.66 -3.12 -2.09
CA THR A 22 -9.97 -2.14 -1.25
C THR A 22 -10.56 -2.12 0.16
N ILE A 23 -11.88 -2.00 0.27
CA ILE A 23 -12.58 -1.99 1.58
C ILE A 23 -12.36 -3.32 2.31
N LEU A 24 -12.43 -4.44 1.59
CA LEU A 24 -12.18 -5.78 2.16
C LEU A 24 -10.73 -5.97 2.64
N THR A 25 -9.80 -5.14 2.18
CA THR A 25 -8.38 -5.19 2.59
C THR A 25 -8.11 -4.44 3.90
N TYR A 26 -9.01 -3.58 4.37
CA TYR A 26 -8.80 -2.77 5.59
C TYR A 26 -8.50 -3.62 6.85
N PRO A 27 -9.22 -4.72 7.13
CA PRO A 27 -8.91 -5.57 8.27
C PRO A 27 -7.51 -6.20 8.19
N ALA A 28 -7.00 -6.47 6.99
CA ALA A 28 -5.64 -6.99 6.81
C ALA A 28 -4.60 -5.92 7.15
N VAL A 29 -4.81 -4.67 6.71
CA VAL A 29 -3.94 -3.53 7.04
C VAL A 29 -3.96 -3.22 8.54
N GLN A 30 -5.13 -3.31 9.18
CA GLN A 30 -5.26 -3.18 10.62
C GLN A 30 -4.42 -4.25 11.36
N ARG A 31 -4.48 -5.50 10.92
CA ARG A 31 -3.70 -6.61 11.49
C ARG A 31 -2.21 -6.40 11.29
N LEU A 32 -1.82 -5.88 10.13
CA LEU A 32 -0.43 -5.55 9.81
C LEU A 32 0.09 -4.47 10.76
N ARG A 33 -0.65 -3.36 10.95
CA ARG A 33 -0.31 -2.33 11.95
C ARG A 33 -0.21 -2.89 13.36
N ALA A 34 -1.13 -3.77 13.77
CA ALA A 34 -1.08 -4.40 15.10
C ALA A 34 0.17 -5.28 15.28
N ARG A 35 0.60 -5.97 14.22
CA ARG A 35 1.81 -6.81 14.24
C ARG A 35 3.09 -5.98 14.21
N PHE A 36 3.07 -4.86 13.51
CA PHE A 36 4.21 -4.00 13.23
C PHE A 36 3.93 -2.55 13.67
N PRO A 37 3.73 -2.30 14.97
CA PRO A 37 3.24 -1.02 15.46
C PRO A 37 4.20 0.15 15.19
N ARG A 38 5.50 -0.12 15.09
CA ARG A 38 6.54 0.90 14.88
C ARG A 38 6.96 1.09 13.41
N SER A 39 6.53 0.21 12.51
CA SER A 39 6.92 0.29 11.10
C SER A 39 6.15 1.39 10.39
N HIS A 40 6.79 2.06 9.44
CA HIS A 40 6.10 2.96 8.53
C HIS A 40 5.28 2.16 7.52
N LEU A 41 3.96 2.37 7.48
CA LEU A 41 3.02 1.66 6.61
C LEU A 41 2.51 2.58 5.51
N GLY A 42 3.06 2.41 4.32
CA GLY A 42 2.62 3.08 3.10
C GLY A 42 1.62 2.24 2.31
N ILE A 43 0.67 2.90 1.65
CA ILE A 43 -0.22 2.30 0.66
C ILE A 43 0.06 2.90 -0.71
N LEU A 44 0.45 2.08 -1.67
CA LEU A 44 0.49 2.45 -3.08
C LEU A 44 -0.87 2.15 -3.71
N ALA A 45 -1.64 3.19 -4.05
CA ALA A 45 -3.00 3.04 -4.55
C ALA A 45 -3.25 3.85 -5.82
N GLN A 46 -4.18 3.40 -6.66
CA GLN A 46 -4.62 4.22 -7.79
C GLN A 46 -5.26 5.52 -7.28
N ASP A 47 -5.07 6.60 -8.03
CA ASP A 47 -5.52 7.95 -7.67
C ASP A 47 -6.99 8.01 -7.22
N HIS A 48 -7.89 7.30 -7.90
CA HIS A 48 -9.31 7.29 -7.56
C HIS A 48 -9.64 6.55 -6.25
N LEU A 49 -8.71 5.72 -5.75
CA LEU A 49 -8.84 4.98 -4.49
C LEU A 49 -8.07 5.63 -3.34
N ALA A 50 -7.14 6.55 -3.63
CA ALA A 50 -6.37 7.25 -2.60
C ALA A 50 -7.26 7.94 -1.54
N PRO A 51 -8.40 8.58 -1.90
CA PRO A 51 -9.32 9.13 -0.90
C PRO A 51 -9.88 8.09 0.08
N LEU A 52 -10.13 6.85 -0.36
CA LEU A 52 -10.56 5.78 0.55
C LEU A 52 -9.44 5.49 1.54
N TRP A 53 -8.23 5.20 1.05
CA TRP A 53 -7.11 4.84 1.91
C TRP A 53 -6.74 5.91 2.93
N ARG A 54 -6.92 7.20 2.61
CA ARG A 54 -6.72 8.31 3.55
C ARG A 54 -7.68 8.30 4.74
N THR A 55 -8.80 7.58 4.65
CA THR A 55 -9.73 7.37 5.78
C THR A 55 -9.32 6.21 6.70
N CYS A 56 -8.34 5.41 6.30
CA CYS A 56 -7.86 4.27 7.09
C CYS A 56 -6.84 4.74 8.15
N PRO A 57 -7.15 4.69 9.45
CA PRO A 57 -6.30 5.27 10.50
C PRO A 57 -5.03 4.47 10.78
N TYR A 58 -4.86 3.31 10.13
CA TYR A 58 -3.73 2.40 10.37
C TYR A 58 -2.55 2.67 9.42
N VAL A 59 -2.74 3.54 8.43
CA VAL A 59 -1.81 3.86 7.35
C VAL A 59 -1.12 5.19 7.66
N ASP A 60 0.20 5.24 7.45
CA ASP A 60 0.98 6.46 7.65
C ASP A 60 1.01 7.33 6.38
N GLU A 61 1.09 6.68 5.22
CA GLU A 61 1.24 7.37 3.93
C GLU A 61 0.37 6.70 2.85
N VAL A 62 -0.26 7.51 2.02
CA VAL A 62 -0.95 7.05 0.80
C VAL A 62 -0.23 7.65 -0.39
N ILE A 63 0.34 6.80 -1.23
CA ILE A 63 1.08 7.13 -2.43
C ILE A 63 0.13 6.90 -3.63
N PRO A 64 -0.51 7.96 -4.15
CA PRO A 64 -1.36 7.84 -5.33
C PRO A 64 -0.50 7.60 -6.58
N PHE A 65 -0.96 6.76 -7.49
CA PHE A 65 -0.40 6.65 -8.83
C PHE A 65 -1.49 6.61 -9.90
N GLU A 66 -1.20 7.26 -11.03
CA GLU A 66 -2.02 7.15 -12.23
C GLU A 66 -1.64 5.89 -12.99
N GLN A 67 -2.58 4.96 -13.17
CA GLN A 67 -2.39 3.86 -14.10
C GLN A 67 -2.54 4.36 -15.53
N LYS A 68 -1.46 4.91 -16.11
CA LYS A 68 -1.44 5.34 -17.51
C LYS A 68 -1.51 4.11 -18.42
N ARG A 69 -2.53 4.06 -19.29
CA ARG A 69 -2.63 3.05 -20.35
C ARG A 69 -1.62 3.36 -21.46
N GLY A 70 -0.69 2.46 -21.73
CA GLY A 70 0.29 2.56 -22.83
C GLY A 70 1.74 2.32 -22.41
N TRP A 71 2.68 2.56 -23.33
CA TRP A 71 4.13 2.32 -23.14
C TRP A 71 4.76 3.17 -22.03
N SER A 72 4.13 4.29 -21.67
CA SER A 72 4.54 5.19 -20.59
C SER A 72 4.31 4.59 -19.20
N GLY A 73 3.31 3.73 -19.01
CA GLY A 73 2.97 3.14 -17.70
C GLY A 73 4.02 2.14 -17.18
N LEU A 74 4.77 1.48 -18.07
CA LEU A 74 5.79 0.49 -17.68
C LEU A 74 7.02 1.15 -17.01
N SER A 75 7.33 2.40 -17.37
CA SER A 75 8.45 3.13 -16.79
C SER A 75 8.17 3.63 -15.37
N GLU A 76 6.92 3.95 -15.05
CA GLU A 76 6.49 4.35 -13.71
C GLU A 76 6.31 3.14 -12.78
N ASP A 77 5.85 1.98 -13.28
CA ASP A 77 5.80 0.73 -12.51
C ASP A 77 7.20 0.32 -12.02
N LEU A 78 8.21 0.39 -12.89
CA LEU A 78 9.62 0.15 -12.52
C LEU A 78 10.19 1.19 -11.54
N ARG A 79 9.70 2.44 -11.56
CA ARG A 79 10.12 3.47 -10.61
C ARG A 79 9.53 3.25 -9.22
N LEU A 80 8.34 2.65 -9.15
CA LEU A 80 7.63 2.33 -7.91
C LEU A 80 8.14 1.02 -7.27
N GLU A 81 8.67 0.06 -8.06
CA GLU A 81 9.32 -1.14 -7.54
C GLU A 81 10.62 -0.87 -6.76
N PHE A 82 11.26 0.28 -6.97
CA PHE A 82 12.53 0.67 -6.32
C PHE A 82 12.36 1.68 -5.16
N LEU A 83 11.13 1.92 -4.69
CA LEU A 83 10.77 2.87 -3.62
C LEU A 83 10.44 2.16 -2.31
#